data_AF-U9THU5-F1
#
_entry.id   AF-U9THU5-F1
#
_cell.length_a   1.000
_cell.length_b   1.000
_cell.length_c   1.000
_cell.angle_alpha   90.00
_cell.angle_beta   90.00
_cell.angle_gamma   90.00
#
_symmetry.space_group_name_H-M   'P 1'
#
loop_
_entity.id
_entity.type
_entity.pdbx_description
1 polymer ?
#
loop_
_entity_poly.entity_id
_entity_poly.type
_entity_poly.pdbx_seq_one_letter_code
_entity_poly.pdbx_strand_id
1 'polypeptide(L)' 'IQDPKHAKKMGHNAAMSGARVLTLNRSTVGFGHFAKLLIHSESPMYKSDIYKLDRQDDGAAYQIFCPKNL' A
#
# COMPACT_ATOMS: atom_id res chain seq x y z
N ILE A 1 11.14 -5.19 19.67
CA ILE A 1 11.34 -5.35 18.21
C ILE A 1 9.96 -5.29 17.57
N GLN A 2 9.73 -4.42 16.58
CA GLN A 2 8.43 -4.34 15.90
C GLN A 2 8.26 -5.53 14.94
N ASP A 3 7.05 -6.07 14.91
CA ASP A 3 6.71 -7.15 14.00
C ASP A 3 6.66 -6.65 12.53
N PRO A 4 7.25 -7.38 11.57
CA PRO A 4 7.27 -7.00 10.16
C PRO A 4 5.88 -6.77 9.54
N LYS A 5 4.85 -7.52 9.98
CA LYS A 5 3.46 -7.31 9.55
C LYS A 5 2.97 -5.94 9.98
N HIS A 6 3.34 -5.52 11.19
CA HIS A 6 2.91 -4.25 11.74
C HIS A 6 3.52 -3.05 11.01
N ALA A 7 4.78 -3.17 10.58
CA ALA A 7 5.45 -2.17 9.75
C ALA A 7 4.78 -2.02 8.36
N LYS A 8 4.42 -3.14 7.71
CA LYS A 8 3.67 -3.14 6.44
C LYS A 8 2.33 -2.41 6.55
N LYS A 9 1.56 -2.72 7.60
CA LYS A 9 0.27 -2.06 7.87
C LYS A 9 0.44 -0.55 8.09
N MET A 10 1.46 -0.16 8.85
CA MET A 10 1.73 1.26 9.13
C MET A 10 2.11 2.02 7.85
N GLY A 11 3.00 1.45 7.03
CA GLY A 11 3.39 2.03 5.75
C GLY A 11 2.20 2.17 4.79
N HIS A 12 1.38 1.12 4.66
CA HIS A 12 0.18 1.13 3.82
C HIS A 12 -0.77 2.24 4.26
N ASN A 13 -1.12 2.28 5.55
CA ASN A 13 -2.06 3.25 6.08
C ASN A 13 -1.57 4.70 5.95
N ALA A 14 -0.28 4.94 6.11
CA ALA A 14 0.32 6.25 5.91
C ALA A 14 0.17 6.68 4.45
N ALA A 15 0.58 5.84 3.50
CA ALA A 15 0.48 6.15 2.08
C ALA A 15 -0.98 6.26 1.58
N MET A 16 -1.91 5.49 2.14
CA MET A 16 -3.35 5.50 1.82
C MET A 16 -4.17 6.55 2.57
N SER A 17 -3.55 7.33 3.47
CA SER A 17 -4.27 8.40 4.17
C SER A 17 -4.63 9.57 3.25
N GLY A 18 -4.03 9.66 2.06
CA GLY A 18 -4.18 10.77 1.11
C GLY A 18 -3.48 12.05 1.58
N ALA A 19 -3.46 12.30 2.89
CA ALA A 19 -2.83 13.45 3.54
C ALA A 19 -1.32 13.26 3.82
N ARG A 20 -0.78 12.05 3.64
CA ARG A 20 0.62 11.75 3.93
C ARG A 20 1.29 11.04 2.76
N VAL A 21 2.52 11.45 2.48
CA VAL A 21 3.46 10.79 1.58
C VAL A 21 4.59 10.23 2.44
N LEU A 22 4.98 8.99 2.16
CA LEU A 22 6.16 8.38 2.75
C LEU A 22 7.36 8.69 1.88
N THR A 23 8.41 9.24 2.48
CA THR A 23 9.70 9.47 1.82
C THR A 23 10.70 8.42 2.29
N LEU A 24 11.23 7.65 1.35
CA LEU A 24 12.27 6.66 1.57
C LEU A 24 13.50 7.12 0.79
N ASN A 25 14.48 7.68 1.52
CA ASN A 25 15.66 8.32 0.94
C ASN A 25 15.27 9.43 -0.06
N ARG A 26 15.45 9.20 -1.37
CA ARG A 26 15.10 10.14 -2.46
C ARG A 26 13.77 9.82 -3.15
N SER A 27 13.11 8.74 -2.75
CA SER A 27 11.86 8.28 -3.36
C SER A 27 10.67 8.63 -2.48
N THR A 28 9.53 8.90 -3.12
CA THR A 28 8.27 9.16 -2.41
C THR A 28 7.22 8.14 -2.83
N VAL A 29 6.39 7.72 -1.88
CA VAL A 29 5.26 6.83 -2.13
C VAL A 29 4.03 7.35 -1.39
N GLY A 30 2.88 7.35 -2.07
CA GLY A 30 1.64 7.92 -1.56
C GLY A 30 0.47 7.51 -2.45
N PHE A 31 -0.74 7.89 -2.05
CA PHE A 31 -1.97 7.47 -2.70
C PHE A 31 -1.96 7.60 -4.23
N GLY A 32 -1.48 8.73 -4.78
CA GLY A 32 -1.43 8.96 -6.22
C GLY A 32 -0.55 7.97 -6.99
N HIS A 33 0.53 7.46 -6.39
CA HIS A 33 1.38 6.44 -7.02
C HIS A 33 0.65 5.10 -7.13
N PHE A 34 -0.08 4.73 -6.08
CA PHE A 34 -0.87 3.51 -6.06
C PHE A 34 -2.10 3.58 -6.96
N ALA A 35 -2.77 4.74 -7.04
CA ALA A 35 -3.87 4.95 -7.99
C ALA A 35 -3.39 4.81 -9.45
N LYS A 36 -2.16 5.26 -9.76
CA LYS A 36 -1.53 5.04 -11.07
C LYS A 36 -1.16 3.58 -11.32
N LEU A 37 -0.72 2.85 -10.29
CA LEU A 37 -0.47 1.41 -10.42
C LEU A 37 -1.76 0.63 -10.64
N LEU A 38 -2.87 1.02 -10.01
CA LEU A 38 -4.16 0.36 -10.15
C LEU A 38 -4.74 0.42 -11.57
N ILE A 39 -4.44 1.47 -12.35
CA ILE A 39 -4.90 1.60 -13.74
C ILE A 39 -4.03 0.83 -14.74
N HIS A 40 -2.90 0.26 -14.30
CA HIS A 40 -2.03 -0.53 -15.17
C HIS A 40 -2.65 -1.92 -15.43
N SER A 41 -2.58 -2.43 -16.67
CA SER A 41 -3.22 -3.71 -17.03
C SER A 41 -2.67 -4.89 -16.22
N GLU A 42 -1.36 -4.90 -15.99
CA GLU A 42 -0.66 -5.93 -15.21
C GLU A 42 -0.64 -5.66 -13.70
N SER A 43 -1.53 -4.78 -13.21
CA SER A 43 -1.54 -4.45 -11.78
C SER A 43 -1.98 -5.67 -10.96
N PRO A 44 -1.19 -6.11 -9.96
CA PRO A 44 -1.62 -7.17 -9.05
C PRO A 44 -2.62 -6.64 -7.99
N MET A 45 -3.00 -5.36 -8.07
CA MET A 45 -3.73 -4.65 -7.02
C MET A 45 -5.22 -4.56 -7.34
N TYR A 46 -6.05 -4.77 -6.33
CA TYR A 46 -7.49 -4.59 -6.43
C TYR A 46 -7.90 -3.16 -6.04
N LYS A 47 -9.05 -2.71 -6.56
CA LYS A 47 -9.65 -1.41 -6.16
C LYS A 47 -9.83 -1.31 -4.64
N SER A 48 -10.19 -2.42 -3.99
CA SER A 48 -10.37 -2.51 -2.53
C SER A 48 -9.08 -2.29 -1.74
N ASP A 49 -7.91 -2.55 -2.33
CA ASP A 49 -6.62 -2.37 -1.65
C ASP A 49 -6.23 -0.89 -1.51
N ILE A 50 -6.86 -0.02 -2.31
CA ILE A 50 -6.59 1.42 -2.43
C ILE A 50 -7.71 2.26 -1.85
N TYR A 51 -8.93 2.02 -2.33
CA TYR A 51 -10.10 2.74 -1.88
C TYR A 51 -10.60 2.05 -0.61
N LYS A 52 -10.30 2.67 0.54
CA LYS A 52 -10.62 2.16 1.87
C LYS A 52 -12.09 1.76 1.99
N LEU A 53 -12.36 0.47 1.83
CA LEU A 53 -13.63 -0.14 2.23
C LEU A 53 -13.54 -0.64 3.68
N ASP A 54 -12.34 -1.04 4.13
CA ASP A 54 -12.04 -1.45 5.52
C ASP A 54 -10.63 -0.98 5.94
N ARG A 55 -10.49 -0.45 7.17
CA ARG A 55 -9.22 0.06 7.74
C ARG A 55 -8.49 -0.98 8.60
N GLN A 56 -9.10 -2.14 8.83
CA GLN A 56 -8.51 -3.25 9.57
C GLN A 56 -7.99 -4.39 8.69
N ASP A 57 -8.22 -4.34 7.37
CA ASP A 57 -7.76 -5.37 6.44
C ASP A 57 -6.23 -5.35 6.27
N ASP A 58 -5.57 -6.22 7.03
CA ASP A 58 -4.13 -6.49 6.88
C ASP A 58 -3.79 -7.16 5.54
N GLY A 59 -4.80 -7.75 4.87
CA GLY A 59 -4.67 -8.44 3.60
C GLY A 59 -4.26 -7.50 2.48
N ALA A 60 -4.83 -6.31 2.40
CA ALA A 60 -4.43 -5.29 1.42
C ALA A 60 -2.96 -4.88 1.58
N ALA A 61 -2.49 -4.64 2.81
CA ALA A 61 -1.10 -4.32 3.07
C ALA A 61 -0.16 -5.47 2.71
N TYR A 62 -0.58 -6.71 2.92
CA TYR A 62 0.18 -7.89 2.52
C TYR A 62 0.25 -8.06 1.00
N GLN A 63 -0.86 -7.89 0.27
CA GLN A 63 -0.89 -7.98 -1.19
C GLN A 63 0.01 -6.93 -1.85
N ILE A 64 0.03 -5.70 -1.31
CA ILE A 64 0.82 -4.59 -1.86
C ILE A 64 2.31 -4.73 -1.55
N PHE A 65 2.68 -5.08 -0.33
CA PHE A 65 4.08 -5.14 0.11
C PHE A 65 4.68 -6.55 0.10
N CYS A 66 3.91 -7.55 -0.32
CA CYS A 66 4.32 -8.94 -0.40
C CYS A 66 3.60 -9.61 -1.58
N PRO A 67 3.79 -9.13 -2.83
CA PRO A 67 3.32 -9.87 -3.98
C PRO A 67 3.95 -11.27 -3.91
N LYS A 68 3.13 -12.32 -4.08
CA LYS A 68 3.65 -13.69 -4.17
C LYS A 68 4.78 -13.67 -5.20
N ASN A 69 5.93 -14.27 -4.86
CA ASN A 69 7.03 -14.45 -5.81
C ASN A 69 6.44 -15.01 -7.11
N LEU A 70 6.34 -14.16 -8.14
CA LEU A 70 6.11 -14.58 -9.51
C LEU A 70 7.35 -15.33 -9.99
#